data_AF-A0A316UAN0-F1
#
_entry.id   AF-A0A316UAN0-F1
#
_cell.length_a   1.000
_cell.length_b   1.000
_cell.length_c   1.000
_cell.angle_alpha   90.00
_cell.angle_beta   90.00
_cell.angle_gamma   90.00
#
_symmetry.space_group_name_H-M   'P 1'
#
loop_
_entity.id
_entity.type
_entity.pdbx_description
1 polymer ?
#
loop_
_entity_poly.entity_id
_entity_poly.type
_entity_poly.pdbx_seq_one_letter_code
_entity_poly.pdbx_strand_id
1 'polypeptide(L)'
;MLTGWSRDTLLGRRIYEFWDKNSTLEYWEKFASHAFENTSQSIVANVVLKRPDGSSVPCAACFSIKRNVFDLPSLVVSCQCTAG
;
A
#
# COMPACT_ATOMS: atom_id res chain seq x y z
N MET A 1 -12.55 -4.90 -11.71
CA MET A 1 -11.44 -4.34 -10.90
C MET A 1 -12.02 -3.97 -9.54
N LEU A 2 -11.58 -4.62 -8.45
CA LEU A 2 -12.24 -4.57 -7.13
C LEU A 2 -12.32 -3.17 -6.50
N THR A 3 -11.50 -2.24 -6.97
CA THR A 3 -11.42 -0.87 -6.46
C THR A 3 -12.36 0.11 -7.17
N GLY A 4 -12.99 -0.27 -8.29
CA GLY A 4 -13.82 0.63 -9.11
C GLY A 4 -13.04 1.70 -9.87
N TRP A 5 -11.71 1.73 -9.74
CA TRP A 5 -10.84 2.66 -10.48
C TRP A 5 -10.44 2.08 -11.83
N SER A 6 -10.40 2.91 -12.86
CA SER A 6 -9.85 2.55 -14.18
C SER A 6 -8.33 2.36 -14.08
N ARG A 7 -7.80 1.39 -14.84
CA ARG A 7 -6.36 1.10 -14.90
C ARG A 7 -5.55 2.36 -15.22
N ASP A 8 -6.06 3.19 -16.13
CA ASP A 8 -5.45 4.44 -16.59
C ASP A 8 -5.32 5.49 -15.48
N THR A 9 -6.23 5.46 -14.50
CA THR A 9 -6.19 6.37 -13.34
C THR A 9 -5.22 5.89 -12.26
N LEU A 10 -4.96 4.58 -12.22
CA LEU A 10 -4.00 3.96 -11.29
C LEU A 10 -2.57 4.04 -11.83
N LEU A 11 -2.39 3.97 -13.15
CA LEU A 11 -1.11 4.09 -13.81
C LEU A 11 -0.59 5.53 -13.70
N GLY A 12 0.56 5.70 -13.04
CA GLY A 12 1.21 7.01 -12.85
C GLY A 12 0.90 7.72 -11.54
N ARG A 13 -0.01 7.18 -10.71
CA ARG A 13 -0.27 7.67 -9.34
C ARG A 13 0.26 6.72 -8.28
N ARG A 14 0.46 7.24 -7.06
CA ARG A 14 0.96 6.44 -5.94
C ARG A 14 -0.20 5.83 -5.18
N ILE A 15 -0.05 4.60 -4.71
CA ILE A 15 -1.14 3.87 -4.06
C ILE A 15 -1.64 4.55 -2.76
N TYR A 16 -0.73 5.24 -2.05
CA TYR A 16 -1.05 5.96 -0.82
C TYR A 16 -1.91 7.22 -1.04
N GLU A 17 -2.05 7.71 -2.27
CA GLU A 17 -2.94 8.85 -2.58
C GLU A 17 -4.42 8.44 -2.56
N PHE A 18 -4.70 7.14 -2.69
CA PHE A 18 -6.06 6.59 -2.67
C PHE A 18 -6.49 6.13 -1.28
N TRP A 19 -5.57 6.13 -0.31
CA TRP A 19 -5.87 5.72 1.06
C TRP A 19 -6.36 6.89 1.91
N ASP A 20 -7.09 6.57 2.98
CA ASP A 20 -7.36 7.56 4.01
C ASP A 20 -6.06 8.02 4.70
N LYS A 21 -6.07 9.25 5.24
CA LYS A 21 -4.90 9.82 5.94
C LYS A 21 -4.39 8.89 7.03
N ASN A 22 -5.29 8.27 7.79
CA ASN A 22 -4.89 7.39 8.89
C ASN A 22 -4.18 6.12 8.39
N SER A 23 -4.68 5.54 7.29
CA SER A 23 -4.06 4.37 6.65
C SER A 23 -2.70 4.70 6.02
N THR A 24 -2.56 5.90 5.45
CA THR A 24 -1.28 6.37 4.92
C THR A 24 -0.23 6.58 6.02
N LEU A 25 -0.64 7.09 7.18
CA LEU A 25 0.25 7.21 8.35
C LEU A 25 0.70 5.83 8.84
N GLU A 26 -0.22 4.89 9.06
CA GLU A 26 0.11 3.54 9.53
C GLU A 26 1.07 2.82 8.55
N TYR A 27 0.87 3.00 7.25
CA TYR A 27 1.77 2.48 6.22
C TYR A 27 3.18 3.07 6.34
N TRP A 28 3.32 4.39 6.50
CA TRP A 28 4.62 5.05 6.63
C TRP A 28 5.33 4.68 7.93
N GLU A 29 4.61 4.51 9.04
CA GLU A 29 5.18 4.04 10.31
C GLU A 29 5.71 2.60 10.19
N LYS A 30 4.92 1.70 9.57
CA LYS A 30 5.35 0.33 9.30
C LYS A 30 6.53 0.31 8.34
N PHE A 31 6.51 1.12 7.28
CA PHE A 31 7.63 1.24 6.36
C PHE A 31 8.90 1.72 7.07
N ALA A 32 8.80 2.76 7.91
CA ALA A 32 9.94 3.26 8.66
C ALA A 32 10.53 2.18 9.58
N SER A 33 9.72 1.52 10.42
CA SER A 33 10.22 0.45 11.31
C SER A 33 10.91 -0.67 10.53
N HIS A 34 10.28 -1.16 9.46
CA HIS A 34 10.78 -2.33 8.73
C HIS A 34 11.93 -2.01 7.77
N ALA A 35 12.01 -0.77 7.27
CA ALA A 35 13.13 -0.33 6.43
C ALA A 35 14.46 -0.41 7.21
N PHE A 36 14.43 -0.09 8.50
CA PHE A 36 15.61 -0.16 9.38
C PHE A 36 15.86 -1.58 9.93
N GLU A 37 14.82 -2.37 10.20
CA GLU A 37 14.94 -3.70 10.80
C GLU A 37 15.55 -4.80 9.89
N ASN A 38 16.02 -4.49 8.67
CA ASN A 38 16.67 -5.46 7.75
C ASN A 38 15.85 -6.74 7.50
N THR A 39 14.56 -6.70 7.77
CA THR A 39 13.72 -7.89 7.78
C THR A 39 13.00 -7.99 6.45
N SER A 40 13.42 -8.95 5.63
CA SER A 40 12.84 -9.29 4.31
C SER A 40 11.46 -9.94 4.42
N GLN A 41 10.60 -9.48 5.33
CA GLN A 41 9.26 -10.04 5.53
C GLN A 41 8.22 -9.22 4.78
N SER A 42 7.14 -9.90 4.39
CA SER A 42 5.96 -9.28 3.82
C SER A 42 5.17 -8.62 4.95
N ILE A 43 5.09 -7.29 4.92
CA ILE A 43 4.37 -6.49 5.90
C ILE A 43 2.93 -6.33 5.44
N VAL A 44 1.98 -6.64 6.31
CA VAL A 44 0.54 -6.43 6.05
C VAL A 44 0.05 -5.21 6.83
N ALA A 45 -0.57 -4.27 6.12
CA ALA A 45 -1.21 -3.08 6.68
C ALA A 45 -2.69 -3.06 6.30
N ASN A 46 -3.54 -2.80 7.27
CA ASN A 46 -4.97 -2.63 7.03
C ASN A 46 -5.20 -1.20 6.57
N VAL A 47 -5.66 -1.03 5.34
CA VAL A 47 -5.81 0.28 4.71
C VAL A 47 -7.23 0.48 4.21
N VAL A 48 -7.77 1.67 4.39
CA VAL A 48 -9.08 2.03 3.85
C VAL A 48 -8.86 2.79 2.56
N LEU A 49 -9.31 2.21 1.45
CA LEU A 49 -9.22 2.81 0.13
C LEU A 49 -10.49 3.62 -0.15
N LYS A 50 -10.30 4.87 -0.57
CA LYS A 50 -11.40 5.74 -1.01
C LYS A 50 -11.69 5.47 -2.48
N ARG A 51 -12.94 5.14 -2.79
CA ARG A 51 -13.44 5.04 -4.17
C ARG A 51 -13.68 6.43 -4.74
N PRO A 52 -13.67 6.59 -6.08
CA PRO A 52 -14.02 7.87 -6.70
C PRO A 52 -15.50 8.21 -6.47
N ASP A 53 -16.30 7.20 -6.15
CA ASP A 53 -17.72 7.28 -5.81
C ASP A 53 -17.98 7.80 -4.37
N GLY A 54 -16.92 8.10 -3.60
CA GLY A 54 -17.03 8.59 -2.21
C GLY A 54 -17.22 7.50 -1.16
N SER A 55 -17.39 6.24 -1.59
CA SER A 55 -17.46 5.08 -0.70
C SER A 55 -16.08 4.61 -0.23
N SER A 56 -15.98 4.20 1.04
CA SER A 56 -14.75 3.69 1.64
C SER A 56 -14.75 2.17 1.62
N VAL A 57 -13.66 1.56 1.16
CA VAL A 57 -13.50 0.10 1.11
C VAL A 57 -12.34 -0.33 1.99
N PRO A 58 -12.57 -1.21 2.97
CA PRO A 58 -11.47 -1.82 3.71
C PRO A 58 -10.69 -2.77 2.80
N CYS A 59 -9.38 -2.55 2.70
CA CYS A 59 -8.45 -3.38 1.95
C CYS A 59 -7.24 -3.73 2.83
N ALA A 60 -6.56 -4.83 2.52
CA ALA A 60 -5.26 -5.15 3.12
C ALA A 60 -4.17 -4.84 2.10
N ALA A 61 -3.27 -3.91 2.43
CA ALA A 61 -2.06 -3.66 1.66
C ALA A 61 -0.91 -4.49 2.20
N CYS A 62 -0.36 -5.37 1.37
CA CYS A 62 0.83 -6.14 1.68
C CYS A 62 2.01 -5.51 0.94
N PHE A 63 3.10 -5.21 1.64
CA PHE A 63 4.29 -4.69 1.00
C PHE A 63 5.54 -5.42 1.45
N SER A 64 6.47 -5.58 0.52
CA SER A 64 7.77 -6.20 0.77
C SER A 64 8.87 -5.21 0.40
N ILE A 65 9.81 -5.03 1.31
CA ILE A 65 11.00 -4.23 1.11
C ILE A 65 12.09 -5.16 0.61
N LYS A 66 12.42 -5.11 -0.68
CA LYS A 66 13.54 -5.84 -1.27
C LYS A 66 14.71 -4.89 -1.42
N ARG A 67 15.81 -5.13 -0.72
CA ARG A 67 17.05 -4.37 -0.94
C ARG A 67 17.76 -4.89 -2.18
N ASN A 68 18.12 -3.98 -3.09
CA ASN A 68 18.92 -4.32 -4.25
C ASN A 68 20.40 -4.49 -3.85
N VAL A 69 21.26 -4.93 -4.77
CA VAL A 69 22.71 -5.14 -4.59
C VAL A 69 23.44 -3.88 -4.09
N PHE A 70 22.83 -2.71 -4.25
CA PHE A 70 23.31 -1.41 -3.77
C PHE A 70 22.73 -1.00 -2.39
N ASP A 71 22.11 -1.93 -1.65
CA ASP A 71 21.36 -1.69 -0.40
C ASP A 71 20.16 -0.74 -0.54
N LEU A 72 19.84 -0.27 -1.75
CA LEU A 72 18.67 0.57 -2.00
C LEU A 72 17.37 -0.23 -1.76
N PRO A 73 16.48 0.24 -0.87
CA PRO A 73 15.20 -0.40 -0.62
C PRO A 73 14.28 -0.21 -1.83
N SER A 74 13.97 -1.30 -2.53
CA SER A 74 12.92 -1.37 -3.55
C SER A 74 11.64 -1.87 -2.90
N LEU A 75 10.58 -1.07 -3.01
CA LEU A 75 9.31 -1.33 -2.35
C LEU A 75 8.30 -1.90 -3.34
N VAL A 76 7.87 -3.13 -3.09
CA VAL A 76 6.78 -3.74 -3.85
C VAL A 76 5.55 -3.72 -2.96
N VAL A 77 4.48 -3.06 -3.41
CA VAL A 77 3.19 -2.99 -2.70
C VAL A 77 2.15 -3.73 -3.52
N SER A 78 1.52 -4.74 -2.93
CA SER A 78 0.28 -5.35 -3.40
C SER A 78 -0.87 -4.90 -2.50
N CYS A 79 -2.03 -4.64 -3.07
CA CYS A 79 -3.23 -4.30 -2.29
C CYS A 79 -4.31 -5.32 -2.63
N GLN A 80 -4.75 -6.07 -1.62
CA GLN A 80 -5.84 -7.03 -1.72
C GLN A 80 -7.06 -6.45 -1.04
N CYS A 81 -8.05 -6.05 -1.83
CA CYS A 81 -9.34 -5.61 -1.32
C CYS A 81 -10.25 -6.83 -1.14
N THR A 82 -10.63 -7.13 0.08
CA THR A 82 -11.72 -8.06 0.39
C THR A 82 -13.04 -7.35 0.14
N ALA A 83 -13.77 -7.77 -0.89
CA ALA A 83 -15.16 -7.38 -1.05
C ALA A 83 -15.96 -8.04 0.09
N GLY A 84 -16.40 -7.23 1.05
CA GLY A 84 -17.48 -7.58 1.96
C GLY A 84 -18.82 -7.40 1.27
#